data_AF-A0A967DHE8-F1
#
_entry.id   AF-A0A967DHE8-F1
#
_cell.length_a   1.000
_cell.length_b   1.000
_cell.length_c   1.000
_cell.angle_alpha   90.00
_cell.angle_beta   90.00
_cell.angle_gamma   90.00
#
_symmetry.space_group_name_H-M   'P 1'
#
loop_
_entity.id
_entity.type
_entity.pdbx_description
1 polymer ?
#
loop_
_entity_poly.entity_id
_entity_poly.type
_entity_poly.pdbx_seq_one_letter_code
_entity_poly.pdbx_strand_id
1 'polypeptide(L)'
;MLKKTNSSALPKKSAATRSGRVKGTRLGRSLVKGLTEVLAHVRGEVELGSYTLPYPVNVKEIRQRTGLSQVDFSRRFSLNARTVQQWEQGKAMPDVAVRAYLTVIDRNPAAVIEALRA
;
A
#
# COMPACT_ATOMS: atom_id res chain seq x y z
N MET A 1 26.09 -56.16 -69.87
CA MET A 1 26.72 -54.86 -69.54
C MET A 1 25.98 -54.27 -68.34
N LEU A 2 26.55 -54.40 -67.14
CA LEU A 2 27.15 -53.34 -66.29
C LEU A 2 26.10 -52.42 -65.61
N LYS A 3 25.83 -52.60 -64.31
CA LYS A 3 26.40 -51.91 -63.11
C LYS A 3 25.57 -50.65 -62.73
N LYS A 4 24.81 -50.62 -61.63
CA LYS A 4 25.18 -50.42 -60.20
C LYS A 4 25.05 -48.94 -59.73
N THR A 5 24.55 -48.81 -58.49
CA THR A 5 24.86 -47.85 -57.40
C THR A 5 24.14 -46.49 -57.25
N ASN A 6 23.35 -46.43 -56.16
CA ASN A 6 23.17 -45.35 -55.15
C ASN A 6 24.27 -44.28 -55.07
N SER A 7 23.90 -43.04 -54.72
CA SER A 7 24.31 -42.36 -53.46
C SER A 7 23.75 -40.93 -53.36
N SER A 8 23.14 -40.56 -52.23
CA SER A 8 23.73 -39.62 -51.23
C SER A 8 23.24 -38.16 -51.41
N ALA A 9 22.18 -37.77 -50.72
CA ALA A 9 22.23 -37.09 -49.42
C ALA A 9 22.23 -35.55 -49.55
N LEU A 10 21.06 -34.95 -49.33
CA LEU A 10 20.95 -33.58 -48.82
C LEU A 10 21.05 -33.66 -47.28
N PRO A 11 21.78 -32.73 -46.64
CA PRO A 11 22.26 -32.92 -45.27
C PRO A 11 21.14 -32.83 -44.23
N LYS A 12 21.16 -33.77 -43.28
CA LYS A 12 20.62 -33.57 -41.93
C LYS A 12 21.61 -32.75 -41.10
N LYS A 13 21.13 -31.71 -40.42
CA LYS A 13 21.56 -31.14 -39.11
C LYS A 13 20.99 -29.71 -39.01
N SER A 14 20.47 -29.21 -37.90
CA SER A 14 20.22 -29.78 -36.58
C SER A 14 19.28 -28.83 -35.85
N ALA A 15 18.44 -29.41 -34.99
CA ALA A 15 17.72 -28.70 -33.94
C ALA A 15 18.64 -27.77 -33.14
N ALA A 16 18.14 -26.56 -32.84
CA ALA A 16 18.23 -25.93 -31.53
C ALA A 16 17.52 -24.57 -31.62
N THR A 17 16.20 -24.58 -31.47
CA THR A 17 15.51 -23.39 -30.96
C THR A 17 16.10 -23.14 -29.58
N ARG A 18 17.11 -22.28 -29.47
CA ARG A 18 17.58 -21.77 -28.18
C ARG A 18 16.44 -20.93 -27.62
N SER A 19 15.52 -21.59 -26.91
CA SER A 19 14.67 -20.93 -25.93
C SER A 19 15.60 -20.44 -24.84
N GLY A 20 16.20 -19.28 -25.08
CA GLY A 20 16.99 -18.55 -24.11
C GLY A 20 16.04 -18.09 -23.01
N ARG A 21 15.84 -18.96 -22.02
CA ARG A 21 15.16 -18.62 -20.78
C ARG A 21 15.93 -17.48 -20.14
N VAL A 22 15.46 -16.24 -20.32
CA VAL A 22 16.01 -15.08 -19.62
C VAL A 22 15.81 -15.39 -18.14
N LYS A 23 16.88 -15.79 -17.46
CA LYS A 23 16.86 -15.98 -16.01
C LYS A 23 16.52 -14.61 -15.44
N GLY A 24 15.31 -14.47 -14.89
CA GLY A 24 14.81 -13.20 -14.39
C GLY A 24 15.84 -12.53 -13.50
N THR A 25 15.92 -11.19 -13.53
CA THR A 25 16.89 -10.44 -12.72
C THR A 25 16.72 -10.76 -11.23
N ARG A 26 17.74 -10.46 -10.41
CA ARG A 26 17.64 -10.61 -8.94
C ARG A 26 16.39 -9.89 -8.40
N LEU A 27 16.14 -8.68 -8.91
CA LEU A 27 14.94 -7.89 -8.59
C LEU A 27 13.66 -8.62 -9.01
N GLY A 28 13.58 -9.13 -10.25
CA GLY A 28 12.41 -9.85 -10.73
C GLY A 28 12.06 -11.08 -9.88
N ARG A 29 13.08 -11.86 -9.48
CA ARG A 29 12.87 -12.99 -8.55
C ARG A 29 12.38 -12.53 -7.18
N SER A 30 12.91 -11.42 -6.66
CA SER A 30 12.50 -10.86 -5.37
C SER A 30 11.05 -10.35 -5.40
N LEU A 31 10.63 -9.70 -6.49
CA LEU A 31 9.26 -9.22 -6.66
C LEU A 31 8.27 -10.38 -6.74
N VAL A 32 8.57 -11.42 -7.53
CA VAL A 32 7.74 -12.62 -7.64
C VAL A 32 7.60 -13.30 -6.28
N LYS A 33 8.71 -13.43 -5.52
CA LYS A 33 8.68 -13.99 -4.17
C LYS A 33 7.76 -13.18 -3.24
N GLY A 34 7.96 -11.87 -3.17
CA GLY A 34 7.17 -11.00 -2.29
C GLY A 34 5.67 -11.02 -2.62
N LEU A 35 5.30 -11.00 -3.90
CA LEU A 35 3.89 -11.09 -4.31
C LEU A 35 3.27 -12.46 -3.99
N THR A 36 4.07 -13.54 -4.02
CA THR A 36 3.61 -14.87 -3.61
C THR A 36 3.33 -14.93 -2.11
N GLU A 37 4.19 -14.30 -1.30
CA GLU A 37 3.98 -14.16 0.16
C GLU A 37 2.71 -13.34 0.47
N VAL A 38 2.44 -12.27 -0.28
CA VAL A 38 1.18 -11.50 -0.16
C VAL A 38 -0.05 -12.35 -0.49
N LEU A 39 0.01 -13.17 -1.54
CA LEU A 39 -1.11 -14.07 -1.89
C LEU A 39 -1.38 -15.10 -0.78
N ALA A 40 -0.33 -15.69 -0.20
CA ALA A 40 -0.46 -16.61 0.92
C ALA A 40 -1.06 -15.92 2.15
N HIS A 41 -0.72 -14.64 2.39
CA HIS A 41 -1.32 -13.85 3.46
C HIS A 41 -2.82 -13.60 3.26
N VAL A 42 -3.21 -13.19 2.05
CA VAL A 42 -4.62 -12.96 1.70
C VAL A 42 -5.46 -14.24 1.81
N ARG A 43 -4.85 -15.41 1.58
CA ARG A 43 -5.49 -16.72 1.73
C ARG A 43 -5.53 -17.24 3.17
N GLY A 44 -4.92 -16.53 4.12
CA GLY A 44 -4.81 -16.97 5.52
C GLY A 44 -3.80 -18.10 5.75
N GLU A 45 -2.91 -18.37 4.79
CA GLU A 45 -1.87 -19.40 4.89
C GLU A 45 -0.65 -18.91 5.71
N VAL A 46 -0.40 -17.60 5.70
CA VAL A 46 0.64 -16.94 6.50
C VAL A 46 0.13 -15.62 7.09
N GLU A 47 0.59 -15.24 8.27
CA GLU A 47 0.41 -13.88 8.78
C GLU A 47 1.66 -13.06 8.50
N LEU A 48 1.51 -11.99 7.70
CA LEU A 48 2.54 -10.98 7.55
C LEU A 48 2.36 -9.93 8.65
N GLY A 49 3.47 -9.46 9.23
CA GLY A 49 3.45 -8.37 10.19
C GLY A 49 2.89 -7.11 9.55
N SER A 50 1.62 -6.80 9.83
CA SER A 50 0.96 -5.59 9.35
C SER A 50 0.91 -4.53 10.44
N TYR A 51 1.31 -3.31 10.11
CA TYR A 51 1.01 -2.15 10.95
C TYR A 51 -0.18 -1.43 10.35
N THR A 52 -1.32 -1.46 11.05
CA THR A 52 -2.48 -0.66 10.66
C THR A 52 -2.19 0.79 11.00
N LEU A 53 -1.75 1.56 10.00
CA LEU A 53 -1.76 3.00 10.11
C LEU A 53 -3.22 3.46 10.20
N PRO A 54 -3.56 4.43 11.07
CA PRO A 54 -4.85 5.08 10.98
C PRO A 54 -4.99 5.63 9.55
N TYR A 55 -6.03 5.15 8.88
CA TYR A 55 -6.41 5.49 7.51
C TYR A 55 -6.39 7.02 7.32
N PRO A 56 -6.19 7.56 6.11
CA PRO A 56 -6.39 8.98 5.86
C PRO A 56 -7.69 9.47 6.52
N VAL A 57 -7.57 10.38 7.48
CA VAL A 57 -8.71 10.87 8.24
C VAL A 57 -9.32 12.07 7.52
N ASN A 58 -10.65 12.09 7.40
CA ASN A 58 -11.37 13.24 6.90
C ASN A 58 -11.60 14.22 8.05
N VAL A 59 -10.66 15.16 8.24
CA VAL A 59 -10.69 16.13 9.36
C VAL A 59 -12.00 16.94 9.36
N LYS A 60 -12.49 17.32 8.18
CA LYS A 60 -13.71 18.12 8.03
C LYS A 60 -14.92 17.37 8.54
N GLU A 61 -15.02 16.10 8.18
CA GLU A 61 -16.14 15.23 8.59
C GLU A 61 -16.12 14.97 10.10
N ILE A 62 -14.95 14.67 10.66
CA ILE A 62 -14.78 14.50 12.12
C ILE A 62 -15.26 15.76 12.85
N ARG A 63 -14.80 16.95 12.43
CA ARG A 63 -15.25 18.21 13.03
C ARG A 63 -16.75 18.43 12.88
N GLN A 64 -17.30 18.15 11.70
CA GLN A 64 -18.74 18.34 11.46
C GLN A 64 -19.59 17.49 12.39
N ARG A 65 -19.17 16.25 12.70
CA ARG A 65 -19.86 15.38 13.67
C ARG A 65 -19.88 15.94 15.09
N THR A 66 -18.91 16.79 15.46
CA THR A 66 -18.92 17.46 16.77
C THR A 66 -19.80 18.73 16.80
N GLY A 67 -20.31 19.18 15.65
CA GLY A 67 -21.09 20.42 15.55
C GLY A 67 -20.31 21.72 15.80
N LEU A 68 -18.97 21.67 15.77
CA LEU A 68 -18.12 22.82 16.11
C LEU A 68 -17.65 23.56 14.86
N SER A 69 -17.47 24.89 14.98
CA SER A 69 -16.72 25.67 13.98
C SER A 69 -15.26 25.23 13.93
N GLN A 70 -14.52 25.59 12.86
CA GLN A 70 -13.07 25.28 12.79
C GLN A 70 -12.31 25.83 14.00
N VAL A 71 -12.64 27.06 14.42
CA VAL A 71 -12.00 27.72 15.57
C VAL A 71 -12.35 27.00 16.88
N ASP A 72 -13.62 26.66 17.08
CA ASP A 72 -14.06 26.01 18.33
C ASP A 72 -13.55 24.58 18.42
N PHE A 73 -13.52 23.84 17.31
CA PHE A 73 -12.90 22.51 17.24
C PHE A 73 -11.42 22.58 17.60
N SER A 74 -10.71 23.55 17.04
CA SER A 74 -9.28 23.74 17.29
C SER A 74 -9.01 24.07 18.75
N ARG A 75 -9.80 24.98 19.34
CA ARG A 75 -9.72 25.30 20.77
C ARG A 75 -10.08 24.12 21.66
N ARG A 76 -11.12 23.37 21.32
CA ARG A 76 -11.62 22.25 22.14
C ARG A 76 -10.62 21.10 22.22
N PHE A 77 -9.89 20.86 21.15
CA PHE A 77 -9.00 19.70 21.01
C PHE A 77 -7.52 20.10 20.95
N SER A 78 -7.16 21.32 21.38
CA SER A 78 -5.78 21.82 21.42
C SER A 78 -5.03 21.68 20.10
N LEU A 79 -5.71 21.99 18.99
CA LEU A 79 -5.15 22.00 17.63
C LEU A 79 -4.97 23.44 17.14
N ASN A 80 -4.04 23.64 16.20
CA ASN A 80 -3.89 24.93 15.54
C ASN A 80 -4.99 25.13 14.48
N ALA A 81 -5.76 26.22 14.57
CA ALA A 81 -6.87 26.49 13.65
C ALA A 81 -6.45 26.65 12.19
N ARG A 82 -5.28 27.24 11.92
CA ARG A 82 -4.74 27.35 10.56
C ARG A 82 -4.35 25.98 10.01
N THR A 83 -3.80 25.11 10.85
CA THR A 83 -3.44 23.75 10.47
C THR A 83 -4.69 22.90 10.19
N VAL A 84 -5.72 22.98 11.03
CA VAL A 84 -7.02 22.32 10.78
C VAL A 84 -7.61 22.79 9.45
N GLN A 85 -7.59 24.10 9.17
CA GLN A 85 -8.05 24.64 7.90
C GLN A 85 -7.24 24.09 6.71
N GLN A 86 -5.92 23.99 6.81
CA GLN A 86 -5.08 23.43 5.76
C GLN A 86 -5.39 21.95 5.50
N TRP A 87 -5.64 21.16 6.55
CA TRP A 87 -6.06 19.76 6.39
C TRP A 87 -7.43 19.65 5.73
N GLU A 88 -8.42 20.44 6.17
CA GLU A 88 -9.77 20.42 5.56
C GLU A 88 -9.79 20.90 4.10
N GLN A 89 -8.81 21.72 3.70
CA GLN A 89 -8.63 22.18 2.31
C GLN A 89 -7.72 21.24 1.48
N GLY A 90 -7.14 20.20 2.08
CA GLY A 90 -6.20 19.30 1.41
C GLY A 90 -4.83 19.91 1.09
N LYS A 91 -4.48 21.07 1.67
CA LYS A 91 -3.18 21.73 1.47
C LYS A 91 -2.04 21.07 2.25
N ALA A 92 -2.39 20.31 3.29
CA ALA A 92 -1.47 19.52 4.11
C ALA A 92 -2.20 18.26 4.59
N MET A 93 -1.45 17.28 5.07
CA MET A 93 -2.02 16.08 5.71
C MET A 93 -1.57 16.00 7.16
N PRO A 94 -2.46 15.57 8.09
CA PRO A 94 -2.05 15.30 9.47
C PRO A 94 -1.06 14.14 9.49
N ASP A 95 -0.04 14.22 10.36
CA ASP A 95 0.91 13.12 10.55
C ASP A 95 0.26 11.90 11.24
N VAL A 96 1.03 10.83 11.43
CA VAL A 96 0.53 9.57 12.01
C VAL A 96 -0.06 9.77 13.41
N ALA A 97 0.61 10.56 14.27
CA ALA A 97 0.17 10.78 15.64
C ALA A 97 -1.12 11.62 15.67
N VAL A 98 -1.19 12.66 14.84
CA VAL A 98 -2.38 13.49 14.71
C VAL A 98 -3.55 12.69 14.13
N ARG A 99 -3.32 11.79 13.17
CA ARG A 99 -4.37 10.89 12.66
C ARG A 99 -4.91 9.96 13.74
N ALA A 100 -4.03 9.41 14.59
CA ALA A 100 -4.46 8.62 15.73
C ALA A 100 -5.30 9.47 16.70
N TYR A 101 -4.84 10.68 17.03
CA TYR A 101 -5.57 11.61 17.88
C TYR A 101 -6.96 11.97 17.33
N LEU A 102 -7.05 12.33 16.05
CA LEU A 102 -8.31 12.62 15.36
C LEU A 102 -9.25 11.41 15.33
N THR A 103 -8.70 10.20 15.21
CA THR A 103 -9.49 8.96 15.30
C THR A 103 -10.10 8.78 16.69
N VAL A 104 -9.36 9.11 17.75
CA VAL A 104 -9.90 9.08 19.13
C VAL A 104 -10.98 10.14 19.31
N ILE A 105 -10.79 11.36 18.77
CA ILE A 105 -11.81 12.41 18.79
C ILE A 105 -13.09 11.95 18.10
N ASP A 106 -12.99 11.31 16.94
CA ASP A 106 -14.15 10.83 16.18
C ASP A 106 -14.95 9.76 16.94
N ARG A 107 -14.25 8.89 17.67
CA ARG A 107 -14.86 7.77 18.41
C ARG A 107 -15.35 8.14 19.80
N ASN A 108 -14.61 8.98 20.52
CA ASN A 108 -14.91 9.34 21.91
C ASN A 108 -14.41 10.77 22.22
N PRO A 109 -15.12 11.81 21.71
CA PRO A 109 -14.71 13.19 21.93
C PRO A 109 -14.80 13.58 23.40
N ALA A 110 -15.71 12.98 24.18
CA ALA A 110 -15.90 13.29 25.60
C ALA A 110 -14.66 12.93 26.42
N ALA A 111 -14.08 11.74 26.22
CA ALA A 111 -12.87 11.31 26.92
C ALA A 111 -11.66 12.21 26.59
N VAL A 112 -11.53 12.67 25.35
CA VAL A 112 -10.48 13.62 24.98
C VAL A 112 -10.67 14.95 25.70
N ILE A 113 -11.90 15.47 25.71
CA ILE A 113 -12.23 16.72 26.40
C ILE A 113 -11.95 16.62 27.89
N GLU A 114 -12.31 15.50 28.52
CA GLU A 114 -12.01 15.23 29.93
C GLU A 114 -10.51 15.21 30.19
N ALA A 115 -9.74 14.47 29.38
CA ALA A 115 -8.29 14.36 29.52
C ALA A 115 -7.56 15.70 29.36
N LEU A 116 -8.10 16.63 28.56
CA LEU A 116 -7.49 17.94 28.30
C LEU A 116 -7.87 19.03 29.32
N ARG A 117 -8.76 18.76 30.28
CA ARG A 117 -9.20 19.73 31.30
C ARG A 117 -8.25 19.87 32.50
N ALA A 118 -7.11 19.17 32.49
CA ALA A 118 -6.12 19.17 33.57
C ALA A 118 -5.45 20.53 33.80
#